data_AF-A0A660MBP7-F1
#
_entry.id   AF-A0A660MBP7-F1
#
_cell.length_a   1.000
_cell.length_b   1.000
_cell.length_c   1.000
_cell.angle_alpha   90.00
_cell.angle_beta   90.00
_cell.angle_gamma   90.00
#
_symmetry.space_group_name_H-M   'P 1'
#
loop_
_entity.id
_entity.type
_entity.pdbx_description
1 polymer ?
#
loop_
_entity_poly.entity_id
_entity_poly.type
_entity_poly.pdbx_seq_one_letter_code
_entity_poly.pdbx_strand_id
1 'polypeptide(L)'
;MITDQLLRTYPIISDQVDERELRVLLRELERLLRAGCQGSIVEFGCYVGTTSLFIRRLLDAYQHAGAFHVYDSFAGLPEKTAQDA
;
A
#
# COMPACT_ATOMS: atom_id res chain seq x y z
N MET A 1 14.90 8.52 1.43
CA MET A 1 14.33 7.37 0.67
C MET A 1 13.26 7.92 -0.27
N ILE A 2 12.93 7.23 -1.37
CA ILE A 2 11.84 7.68 -2.27
C ILE A 2 10.53 7.78 -1.47
N THR A 3 10.32 6.86 -0.53
CA THR A 3 9.25 6.91 0.49
C THR A 3 9.08 8.31 1.10
N ASP A 4 10.15 8.92 1.61
CA ASP A 4 10.05 10.21 2.30
C ASP A 4 9.66 11.34 1.35
N GLN A 5 10.11 11.27 0.09
CA GLN A 5 9.74 12.23 -0.94
C GLN A 5 8.26 12.09 -1.29
N LEU A 6 7.76 10.87 -1.47
CA LEU A 6 6.36 10.62 -1.79
C LEU A 6 5.44 11.14 -0.68
N LEU A 7 5.76 10.84 0.58
CA LEU A 7 4.99 11.29 1.76
C LEU A 7 4.92 12.82 1.90
N ARG A 8 5.96 13.53 1.46
CA ARG A 8 5.96 15.01 1.43
C ARG A 8 5.22 15.60 0.23
N THR A 9 5.15 14.85 -0.87
CA THR A 9 4.66 15.36 -2.16
C THR A 9 3.16 15.14 -2.33
N TYR A 10 2.66 13.98 -1.89
CA TYR A 10 1.28 13.59 -2.11
C TYR A 10 0.48 13.60 -0.80
N PRO A 11 -0.78 14.06 -0.82
CA PRO A 11 -1.62 14.02 0.36
C PRO A 11 -2.12 12.60 0.65
N ILE A 12 -2.36 12.31 1.93
CA ILE A 12 -3.19 11.18 2.38
C ILE A 12 -4.66 11.53 2.10
N ILE A 13 -5.42 10.58 1.54
CA ILE A 13 -6.81 10.80 1.09
C ILE A 13 -7.85 10.10 1.98
N SER A 14 -7.42 9.58 3.13
CA SER A 14 -8.24 8.80 4.05
C SER A 14 -7.95 9.18 5.50
N ASP A 15 -8.85 8.82 6.40
CA ASP A 15 -8.70 8.93 7.85
C ASP A 15 -8.24 7.62 8.54
N GLN A 16 -8.17 6.50 7.80
CA GLN A 16 -7.84 5.18 8.37
C GLN A 16 -6.35 4.95 8.65
N VAL A 17 -5.46 5.67 7.95
CA VAL A 17 -4.00 5.52 8.10
C VAL A 17 -3.33 6.87 8.24
N ASP A 18 -2.29 6.94 9.07
CA ASP A 18 -1.47 8.14 9.21
C ASP A 18 -0.13 8.06 8.43
N GLU A 19 0.60 9.17 8.42
CA GLU A 19 1.89 9.25 7.73
C GLU A 19 2.94 8.29 8.33
N ARG A 20 2.88 8.00 9.62
CA ARG A 20 3.85 7.14 10.31
C ARG A 20 3.65 5.69 9.92
N GLU A 21 2.40 5.23 9.92
CA GLU A 21 2.01 3.88 9.49
C GLU A 21 2.37 3.66 8.02
N LEU A 22 2.00 4.62 7.17
CA LEU A 22 2.30 4.56 5.74
C LEU A 22 3.81 4.56 5.48
N ARG A 23 4.59 5.33 6.24
CA ARG A 23 6.07 5.33 6.16
C ARG A 23 6.67 3.97 6.49
N VAL A 24 6.14 3.28 7.51
CA VAL A 24 6.64 1.94 7.86
C VAL A 24 6.41 0.98 6.70
N LEU A 25 5.19 0.95 6.15
CA LEU A 25 4.85 0.08 5.03
C LEU A 25 5.74 0.34 3.80
N LEU A 26 5.83 1.61 3.39
CA LEU A 26 6.59 1.99 2.20
C LEU A 26 8.09 1.74 2.36
N ARG A 27 8.64 1.94 3.57
CA ARG A 27 10.06 1.65 3.84
C ARG A 27 10.37 0.16 3.69
N GLU A 28 9.52 -0.72 4.21
CA GLU A 28 9.75 -2.16 4.09
C GLU A 28 9.63 -2.63 2.63
N LEU A 29 8.67 -2.07 1.88
CA LEU A 29 8.57 -2.32 0.44
C LEU A 29 9.79 -1.77 -0.32
N GLU A 30 10.21 -0.53 -0.07
CA GLU A 30 11.38 0.09 -0.71
C GLU A 30 12.66 -0.71 -0.41
N ARG A 31 12.79 -1.29 0.78
CA ARG A 31 13.92 -2.17 1.11
C ARG A 31 13.99 -3.38 0.17
N LEU A 32 12.85 -4.03 -0.11
CA LEU A 32 12.79 -5.17 -1.03
C LEU A 32 13.04 -4.75 -2.48
N LEU A 33 12.48 -3.62 -2.91
CA LEU A 33 12.71 -3.08 -4.25
C LEU A 33 14.20 -2.75 -4.47
N ARG A 34 14.86 -2.13 -3.49
CA ARG A 34 16.31 -1.83 -3.55
C ARG A 34 17.18 -3.09 -3.56
N ALA A 35 16.72 -4.18 -2.95
CA ALA A 35 17.39 -5.47 -3.02
C ALA A 35 17.20 -6.19 -4.37
N GLY A 36 16.42 -5.61 -5.29
CA GLY A 36 16.13 -6.21 -6.60
C GLY A 36 15.15 -7.38 -6.52
N CYS A 37 14.38 -7.49 -5.44
CA CYS A 37 13.38 -8.55 -5.31
C CYS A 37 12.34 -8.43 -6.42
N GLN A 38 12.05 -9.57 -7.05
CA GLN A 38 11.03 -9.70 -8.10
C GLN A 38 9.78 -10.39 -7.55
N GLY A 39 8.64 -10.14 -8.17
CA GLY A 39 7.37 -10.75 -7.81
C GLY A 39 6.23 -9.75 -7.82
N SER A 40 5.00 -10.25 -7.83
CA SER A 40 3.81 -9.41 -7.70
C SER A 40 3.63 -8.93 -6.26
N ILE A 41 2.98 -7.79 -6.10
CA ILE A 41 2.59 -7.22 -4.82
C ILE A 41 1.08 -7.32 -4.69
N VAL A 42 0.61 -7.63 -3.49
CA VAL A 42 -0.80 -7.81 -3.19
C VAL A 42 -1.16 -7.00 -1.95
N GLU A 43 -2.20 -6.18 -2.05
CA GLU A 43 -2.86 -5.51 -0.92
C GLU A 43 -4.22 -6.17 -0.67
N PHE A 44 -4.52 -6.48 0.59
CA PHE A 44 -5.81 -7.00 1.03
C PHE A 44 -6.52 -5.95 1.88
N GLY A 45 -7.64 -5.43 1.37
CA GLY A 45 -8.36 -4.30 1.94
C GLY A 45 -7.67 -2.98 1.60
N CYS A 46 -8.26 -2.21 0.69
CA CYS A 46 -7.74 -0.90 0.29
C CYS A 46 -8.56 0.27 0.82
N TYR A 47 -9.80 0.04 1.28
CA TYR A 47 -10.73 1.11 1.64
C TYR A 47 -10.81 2.15 0.50
N VAL A 48 -10.48 3.42 0.75
CA VAL A 48 -10.46 4.48 -0.27
C VAL A 48 -9.15 4.56 -1.07
N GLY A 49 -8.14 3.74 -0.73
CA GLY A 49 -6.96 3.52 -1.56
C GLY A 49 -5.74 4.40 -1.27
N THR A 50 -5.65 5.05 -0.10
CA THR A 50 -4.44 5.83 0.29
C THR A 50 -3.18 4.98 0.13
N THR A 51 -3.13 3.82 0.80
CA THR A 51 -1.96 2.93 0.76
C THR A 51 -1.67 2.46 -0.66
N SER A 52 -2.70 2.06 -1.42
CA SER A 52 -2.59 1.62 -2.82
C SER A 52 -1.92 2.67 -3.71
N LEU A 53 -2.33 3.94 -3.60
CA LEU A 53 -1.76 5.03 -4.40
C LEU A 53 -0.28 5.25 -4.09
N PHE A 54 0.10 5.18 -2.82
CA PHE A 54 1.50 5.33 -2.42
C PHE A 54 2.37 4.15 -2.82
N ILE A 55 1.86 2.92 -2.69
CA ILE A 55 2.53 1.72 -3.21
C ILE A 55 2.77 1.88 -4.71
N ARG A 56 1.73 2.19 -5.50
CA ARG A 56 1.86 2.34 -6.96
C ARG A 56 2.92 3.38 -7.34
N ARG A 57 2.92 4.55 -6.71
CA ARG A 57 3.92 5.61 -6.97
C ARG A 57 5.34 5.15 -6.66
N LEU A 58 5.53 4.39 -5.58
CA LEU A 58 6.83 3.83 -5.23
C LEU A 58 7.28 2.81 -6.28
N LEU A 59 6.37 1.93 -6.72
CA LEU A 59 6.64 0.95 -7.77
C LEU A 59 6.97 1.61 -9.12
N ASP A 60 6.29 2.70 -9.48
CA ASP A 60 6.60 3.50 -10.66
C ASP A 60 8.02 4.07 -10.59
N ALA A 61 8.41 4.63 -9.43
CA ALA A 61 9.72 5.21 -9.23
C ALA A 61 10.88 4.19 -9.33
N TYR A 62 10.62 2.93 -9.00
CA TYR A 62 11.56 1.82 -9.15
C TYR A 62 11.41 1.05 -10.47
N GLN A 63 10.51 1.49 -11.36
CA GLN A 63 10.18 0.81 -12.62
C GLN A 63 9.88 -0.69 -12.41
N HIS A 64 9.16 -1.01 -11.33
CA HIS A 64 8.85 -2.37 -10.96
C HIS A 64 7.97 -3.04 -12.02
N ALA A 65 8.44 -4.18 -12.55
CA ALA A 65 7.79 -4.89 -13.65
C ALA A 65 6.67 -5.86 -13.21
N GLY A 66 6.60 -6.21 -11.92
CA GLY A 66 5.56 -7.09 -11.39
C GLY A 66 4.19 -6.41 -11.31
N ALA A 67 3.14 -7.24 -11.26
CA ALA A 67 1.79 -6.76 -11.09
C ALA A 67 1.57 -6.26 -9.66
N PHE A 68 0.80 -5.19 -9.51
CA PHE A 68 0.28 -4.76 -8.22
C PHE A 68 -1.23 -5.03 -8.19
N HIS A 69 -1.64 -5.96 -7.33
CA HIS A 69 -3.03 -6.34 -7.15
C HIS A 69 -3.60 -5.71 -5.90
N VAL A 70 -4.77 -5.10 -6.04
CA VAL A 70 -5.54 -4.51 -4.95
C VAL A 70 -6.81 -5.33 -4.81
N TYR A 71 -6.91 -6.13 -3.76
CA TYR A 71 -8.10 -6.93 -3.46
C TYR A 71 -8.88 -6.29 -2.31
N ASP A 72 -10.11 -5.90 -2.61
CA ASP A 72 -11.07 -5.43 -1.62
C ASP A 72 -12.45 -5.99 -1.98
N SER A 73 -13.36 -6.05 -1.03
CA SER A 73 -14.77 -6.35 -1.32
C SER A 73 -15.41 -5.21 -2.13
N PHE A 74 -14.88 -3.99 -2.01
CA PHE A 74 -15.47 -2.75 -2.50
C PHE A 74 -16.90 -2.53 -1.98
N ALA A 75 -17.26 -3.22 -0.89
CA ALA A 75 -18.58 -3.24 -0.28
C ALA A 75 -18.51 -3.07 1.25
N GLY A 76 -17.34 -2.74 1.79
CA GLY A 76 -17.09 -2.69 3.23
C GLY A 76 -16.90 -4.08 3.84
N LEU A 77 -16.91 -4.14 5.17
CA LEU A 77 -16.77 -5.39 5.92
C LEU A 77 -18.06 -6.22 5.82
N PRO A 78 -17.97 -7.56 5.72
CA PRO A 78 -19.14 -8.41 5.83
C PRO A 78 -19.72 -8.36 7.25
N GLU A 79 -20.98 -8.78 7.38
CA GLU A 79 -21.60 -9.01 8.68
C GLU A 79 -20.80 -10.04 9.49
N LYS A 80 -20.67 -9.80 10.80
CA LYS A 80 -19.95 -10.71 11.70
C LYS A 80 -20.65 -12.06 11.77
N THR A 81 -19.86 -13.12 11.76
CA THR A 81 -20.36 -14.49 11.96
C THR A 81 -19.89 -15.06 13.30
N ALA A 82 -20.37 -16.26 13.63
CA ALA A 82 -19.95 -16.96 14.85
C ALA A 82 -18.46 -17.31 14.87
N GLN A 83 -17.78 -17.29 13.72
CA GLN A 83 -16.34 -17.57 13.60
C GLN A 83 -15.46 -16.35 13.91
N ASP A 84 -16.03 -15.14 13.96
CA ASP A 84 -15.32 -13.90 14.28
C ASP A 84 -15.24 -13.59 15.78
N ALA A 85 -15.86 -14.44 16.62
CA ALA A 85 -16.02 -14.26 18.07
C ALA A 85 -14.84 -14.78 18.89
#